data_AF-A0A8J4XM96-F1
#
_entry.id   AF-A0A8J4XM96-F1
#
_cell.length_a   1.000
_cell.length_b   1.000
_cell.length_c   1.000
_cell.angle_alpha   90.00
_cell.angle_beta   90.00
_cell.angle_gamma   90.00
#
_symmetry.space_group_name_H-M   'P 1'
#
loop_
_entity.id
_entity.type
_entity.pdbx_description
1 polymer ?
#
loop_
_entity_poly.entity_id
_entity_poly.type
_entity_poly.pdbx_seq_one_letter_code
_entity_poly.pdbx_strand_id
1 'polypeptide(L)'
;MTTRKQTEVWLLGHSVPTITGAKLPSRGDVLRRFFYAHKEEKKTVQQSAAEAAKEVLDFWTRARIPTIAETSVRRKITGIFDEWKILSKSKNNSGVTPAEKQKTFQESLPDLLDIAHSDALTLMTIPEDKEFFLAQREKGRRGSMAGLDKKLKESVCRRESSLSRSRQQTPKGEEMVELELSSSESSSPATLPTHRLLLPTRGRFSTKAIEDTGHEVRSIP
;
A
#
# COMPACT_ATOMS: atom_id res chain seq x y z
N MET A 1 -12.01 23.32 -24.13
CA MET A 1 -12.45 24.23 -23.05
C MET A 1 -13.73 23.66 -22.43
N THR A 2 -13.61 22.90 -21.35
CA THR A 2 -14.75 22.33 -20.61
C THR A 2 -15.36 23.42 -19.72
N THR A 3 -16.69 23.55 -19.67
CA THR A 3 -17.34 24.61 -18.86
C THR A 3 -17.47 24.20 -17.39
N ARG A 4 -17.41 25.16 -16.44
CA ARG A 4 -17.45 24.88 -14.98
C ARG A 4 -18.68 24.10 -14.52
N LYS A 5 -19.81 24.17 -15.24
CA LYS A 5 -21.02 23.40 -14.94
C LYS A 5 -20.93 21.93 -15.38
N GLN A 6 -20.09 21.62 -16.35
CA GLN A 6 -19.93 20.27 -16.91
C GLN A 6 -19.05 19.37 -16.03
N THR A 7 -18.10 19.98 -15.30
CA THR A 7 -17.22 19.31 -14.33
C THR A 7 -17.87 19.11 -12.96
N GLU A 8 -19.07 19.65 -12.74
CA GLU A 8 -19.79 19.50 -11.47
C GLU A 8 -20.26 18.05 -11.26
N VAL A 9 -20.06 17.54 -10.05
CA VAL A 9 -20.48 16.22 -9.61
C VAL A 9 -21.29 16.39 -8.33
N TRP A 10 -22.49 15.80 -8.33
CA TRP A 10 -23.42 15.84 -7.21
C TRP A 10 -22.74 15.40 -5.89
N LEU A 11 -22.92 16.19 -4.83
CA LEU A 11 -22.26 16.14 -3.51
C LEU A 11 -20.76 16.47 -3.45
N LEU A 12 -20.05 16.53 -4.57
CA LEU A 12 -18.58 16.61 -4.58
C LEU A 12 -18.05 17.96 -5.08
N GLY A 13 -18.86 18.72 -5.82
CA GLY A 13 -18.42 19.93 -6.52
C GLY A 13 -17.67 19.56 -7.80
N HIS A 14 -16.60 20.28 -8.12
CA HIS A 14 -15.88 20.08 -9.37
C HIS A 14 -14.90 18.89 -9.33
N SER A 15 -14.76 18.18 -10.45
CA SER A 15 -13.62 17.30 -10.73
C SER A 15 -12.29 18.07 -10.70
N VAL A 16 -11.20 17.37 -10.36
CA VAL A 16 -9.85 17.96 -10.23
C VAL A 16 -8.85 17.08 -11.00
N PRO A 17 -7.97 17.66 -11.85
CA PRO A 17 -7.05 16.89 -12.71
C PRO A 17 -5.97 16.11 -11.97
N THR A 18 -5.59 16.53 -10.77
CA THR A 18 -4.50 15.92 -9.98
C THR A 18 -4.74 16.15 -8.51
N ILE A 19 -4.44 15.16 -7.67
CA ILE A 19 -4.49 15.32 -6.21
C ILE A 19 -3.38 16.29 -5.76
N THR A 20 -3.77 17.45 -5.25
CA THR A 20 -2.87 18.54 -4.84
C THR A 20 -3.11 18.95 -3.38
N GLY A 21 -2.08 19.53 -2.76
CA GLY A 21 -2.12 19.97 -1.37
C GLY A 21 -0.97 19.39 -0.54
N ALA A 22 -0.98 19.69 0.76
CA ALA A 22 0.07 19.31 1.70
C ALA A 22 -0.47 18.48 2.89
N LYS A 23 -1.65 17.87 2.75
CA LYS A 23 -2.28 16.92 3.69
C LYS A 23 -2.56 15.61 2.94
N LEU A 24 -2.59 14.48 3.63
CA LEU A 24 -2.90 13.19 3.01
C LEU A 24 -4.30 13.23 2.34
N PRO A 25 -4.51 12.54 1.19
CA PRO A 25 -5.72 12.67 0.40
C PRO A 25 -6.97 12.21 1.17
N SER A 26 -8.06 12.99 1.09
CA SER A 26 -9.35 12.55 1.62
C SER A 26 -10.13 11.66 0.64
N ARG A 27 -11.15 10.99 1.16
CA ARG A 27 -12.19 10.31 0.36
C ARG A 27 -12.73 11.23 -0.75
N GLY A 28 -12.99 12.50 -0.43
CA GLY A 28 -13.45 13.52 -1.39
C GLY A 28 -12.42 13.92 -2.45
N ASP A 29 -11.16 14.16 -2.06
CA ASP A 29 -10.09 14.56 -2.98
C ASP A 29 -9.85 13.48 -4.05
N VAL A 30 -9.80 12.22 -3.61
CA VAL A 30 -9.57 11.06 -4.47
C VAL A 30 -10.75 10.80 -5.40
N LEU A 31 -11.99 10.97 -4.90
CA LEU A 31 -13.18 10.79 -5.72
C LEU A 31 -13.33 11.91 -6.77
N ARG A 32 -12.93 13.16 -6.47
CA ARG A 32 -12.85 14.26 -7.47
C ARG A 32 -11.85 13.95 -8.58
N ARG A 33 -10.69 13.37 -8.25
CA ARG A 33 -9.70 12.94 -9.24
C ARG A 33 -10.21 11.77 -10.09
N PHE A 34 -10.86 10.79 -9.47
CA PHE A 34 -11.55 9.70 -10.17
C PHE A 34 -12.56 10.24 -11.19
N PHE A 35 -13.38 11.24 -10.81
CA PHE A 35 -14.37 11.82 -11.72
C PHE A 35 -13.76 12.60 -12.88
N TYR A 36 -12.59 13.22 -12.69
CA TYR A 36 -11.84 13.82 -13.80
C TYR A 36 -11.47 12.76 -14.84
N ALA A 37 -10.85 11.65 -14.40
CA ALA A 37 -10.48 10.54 -15.28
C ALA A 37 -11.69 9.94 -16.01
N HIS A 38 -12.80 9.76 -15.29
CA HIS A 38 -13.98 9.13 -15.86
C HIS A 38 -14.76 10.04 -16.82
N LYS A 39 -14.97 11.32 -16.47
CA LYS A 39 -15.77 12.26 -17.28
C LYS A 39 -14.98 12.95 -18.38
N GLU A 40 -13.78 13.42 -18.07
CA GLU A 40 -13.01 14.33 -18.96
C GLU A 40 -12.04 13.53 -19.83
N GLU A 41 -11.36 12.55 -19.23
CA GLU A 41 -10.44 11.65 -19.95
C GLU A 41 -11.14 10.42 -20.55
N LYS A 42 -12.46 10.27 -20.33
CA LYS A 42 -13.34 9.19 -20.84
C LYS A 42 -12.89 7.77 -20.48
N LYS A 43 -12.12 7.61 -19.40
CA LYS A 43 -11.57 6.32 -18.96
C LYS A 43 -12.66 5.44 -18.33
N THR A 44 -12.48 4.12 -18.40
CA THR A 44 -13.36 3.19 -17.68
C THR A 44 -13.27 3.40 -16.16
N VAL A 45 -14.27 2.94 -15.41
CA VAL A 45 -14.25 2.96 -13.92
C VAL A 45 -12.96 2.31 -13.38
N GLN A 46 -12.53 1.18 -13.95
CA GLN A 46 -11.33 0.48 -13.48
C GLN A 46 -10.03 1.26 -13.76
N GLN A 47 -9.90 1.87 -14.94
CA GLN A 47 -8.76 2.74 -15.28
C GLN A 47 -8.74 4.00 -14.41
N SER A 48 -9.90 4.65 -14.23
CA SER A 48 -10.04 5.85 -13.40
C SER A 48 -9.66 5.60 -11.94
N ALA A 49 -10.05 4.43 -11.40
CA ALA A 49 -9.66 4.01 -10.06
C ALA A 49 -8.17 3.63 -9.97
N ALA A 50 -7.56 3.07 -11.02
CA ALA A 50 -6.14 2.75 -11.06
C ALA A 50 -5.26 4.01 -11.09
N GLU A 51 -5.64 5.04 -11.86
CA GLU A 51 -4.90 6.32 -11.89
C GLU A 51 -5.01 7.10 -10.58
N ALA A 52 -6.22 7.19 -10.02
CA ALA A 52 -6.42 7.77 -8.70
C ALA A 52 -5.62 7.00 -7.63
N ALA A 53 -5.54 5.66 -7.72
CA ALA A 53 -4.73 4.86 -6.80
C ALA A 53 -3.23 5.18 -6.89
N LYS A 54 -2.68 5.39 -8.09
CA LYS A 54 -1.27 5.76 -8.29
C LYS A 54 -0.94 7.12 -7.66
N GLU A 55 -1.74 8.15 -7.96
CA GLU A 55 -1.54 9.48 -7.37
C GLU A 55 -1.65 9.49 -5.84
N VAL A 56 -2.54 8.66 -5.27
CA VAL A 56 -2.61 8.47 -3.81
C VAL A 56 -1.35 7.79 -3.30
N LEU A 57 -0.90 6.69 -3.92
CA LEU A 57 0.33 6.00 -3.50
C LEU A 57 1.54 6.93 -3.54
N ASP A 58 1.73 7.71 -4.61
CA ASP A 58 2.80 8.71 -4.72
C ASP A 58 2.72 9.77 -3.61
N PHE A 59 1.52 10.13 -3.17
CA PHE A 59 1.32 11.04 -2.04
C PHE A 59 1.75 10.42 -0.70
N TRP A 60 1.41 9.16 -0.45
CA TRP A 60 1.77 8.45 0.78
C TRP A 60 3.26 8.07 0.81
N THR A 61 3.86 7.74 -0.33
CA THR A 61 5.31 7.51 -0.47
C THR A 61 6.12 8.77 -0.17
N ARG A 62 5.66 9.95 -0.60
CA ARG A 62 6.27 11.24 -0.21
C ARG A 62 6.20 11.50 1.30
N ALA A 63 5.13 11.08 1.95
CA ALA A 63 4.98 11.11 3.41
C ALA A 63 5.75 9.98 4.15
N ARG A 64 6.44 9.08 3.42
CA ARG A 64 7.22 7.94 3.96
C ARG A 64 6.38 6.94 4.78
N ILE A 65 5.06 6.92 4.58
CA ILE A 65 4.16 6.01 5.30
C ILE A 65 4.02 4.71 4.48
N PRO A 66 4.30 3.53 5.05
CA PRO A 66 4.07 2.24 4.39
C PRO A 66 2.59 2.03 4.06
N THR A 67 2.28 1.66 2.82
CA THR A 67 0.91 1.47 2.33
C THR A 67 0.57 0.01 2.04
N ILE A 68 -0.72 -0.28 1.91
CA ILE A 68 -1.21 -1.51 1.28
C ILE A 68 -0.93 -1.51 -0.24
N ALA A 69 -1.05 -2.69 -0.86
CA ALA A 69 -0.89 -2.86 -2.31
C ALA A 69 -1.92 -2.06 -3.14
N GLU A 70 -1.52 -1.61 -4.34
CA GLU A 70 -2.35 -0.83 -5.27
C GLU A 70 -3.71 -1.46 -5.56
N THR A 71 -3.78 -2.79 -5.66
CA THR A 71 -5.02 -3.54 -5.88
C THR A 71 -6.05 -3.31 -4.77
N SER A 72 -5.60 -3.20 -3.52
CA SER A 72 -6.45 -2.89 -2.36
C SER A 72 -6.81 -1.41 -2.27
N VAL A 73 -5.90 -0.51 -2.66
CA VAL A 73 -6.21 0.93 -2.82
C VAL A 73 -7.30 1.13 -3.88
N ARG A 74 -7.15 0.51 -5.05
CA ARG A 74 -8.14 0.54 -6.13
C ARG A 74 -9.50 0.02 -5.67
N ARG A 75 -9.55 -1.07 -4.90
CA ARG A 75 -10.80 -1.58 -4.30
C ARG A 75 -11.47 -0.56 -3.37
N LYS A 76 -10.69 0.14 -2.51
CA LYS A 76 -11.22 1.21 -1.64
C LYS A 76 -11.81 2.36 -2.46
N ILE A 77 -11.13 2.79 -3.52
CA ILE A 77 -11.62 3.87 -4.41
C ILE A 77 -12.91 3.47 -5.12
N THR A 78 -12.97 2.25 -5.68
CA THR A 78 -14.17 1.72 -6.33
C THR A 78 -15.34 1.62 -5.34
N GLY A 79 -15.10 1.17 -4.10
CA GLY A 79 -16.15 1.11 -3.06
C GLY A 79 -16.78 2.47 -2.77
N ILE A 80 -15.96 3.53 -2.65
CA ILE A 80 -16.44 4.91 -2.46
C ILE A 80 -17.26 5.39 -3.68
N PHE A 81 -16.84 5.03 -4.89
CA PHE A 81 -17.60 5.33 -6.10
C PHE A 81 -18.95 4.58 -6.15
N ASP A 82 -18.99 3.32 -5.74
CA ASP A 82 -20.23 2.54 -5.71
C ASP A 82 -21.19 3.02 -4.60
N GLU A 83 -20.69 3.43 -3.42
CA GLU A 83 -21.45 4.15 -2.38
C GLU A 83 -22.12 5.41 -2.99
N TRP A 84 -21.32 6.29 -3.63
CA TRP A 84 -21.82 7.48 -4.30
C TRP A 84 -22.84 7.16 -5.40
N LYS A 85 -22.59 6.11 -6.20
CA LYS A 85 -23.44 5.71 -7.32
C LYS A 85 -24.80 5.23 -6.84
N ILE A 86 -24.87 4.49 -5.72
CA ILE A 86 -26.13 4.10 -5.08
C ILE A 86 -26.89 5.35 -4.63
N LEU A 87 -26.24 6.28 -3.92
CA LEU A 87 -26.85 7.51 -3.44
C LEU A 87 -27.35 8.41 -4.59
N SER A 88 -26.62 8.47 -5.71
CA SER A 88 -26.97 9.28 -6.88
C SER A 88 -28.30 8.86 -7.52
N LYS A 89 -28.69 7.58 -7.40
CA LYS A 89 -29.99 7.07 -7.87
C LYS A 89 -31.15 7.56 -6.99
N SER A 90 -30.93 7.72 -5.69
CA SER A 90 -31.93 8.19 -4.73
C SER A 90 -31.99 9.71 -4.58
N LYS A 91 -31.26 10.50 -5.40
CA LYS A 91 -31.18 11.96 -5.28
C LYS A 91 -32.53 12.72 -5.30
N ASN A 92 -33.57 12.12 -5.89
CA ASN A 92 -34.92 12.69 -5.98
C ASN A 92 -35.87 12.13 -4.89
N ASN A 93 -35.43 11.16 -4.09
CA ASN A 93 -36.25 10.51 -3.08
C ASN A 93 -36.04 11.19 -1.72
N SER A 94 -37.00 12.00 -1.30
CA SER A 94 -36.96 12.82 -0.09
C SER A 94 -37.27 12.04 1.21
N GLY A 95 -37.19 10.71 1.20
CA GLY A 95 -37.32 9.90 2.42
C GLY A 95 -36.21 10.21 3.42
N VAL A 96 -36.51 10.05 4.72
CA VAL A 96 -35.58 10.31 5.83
C VAL A 96 -34.28 9.50 5.68
N THR A 97 -34.39 8.19 5.44
CA THR A 97 -33.23 7.29 5.35
C THR A 97 -32.28 7.61 4.16
N PRO A 98 -32.76 7.91 2.94
CA PRO A 98 -31.92 8.48 1.88
C PRO A 98 -31.19 9.77 2.28
N ALA A 99 -31.87 10.70 2.95
CA ALA A 99 -31.30 11.99 3.35
C ALA A 99 -30.20 11.82 4.42
N GLU A 100 -30.42 10.96 5.41
CA GLU A 100 -29.41 10.59 6.41
C GLU A 100 -28.17 9.97 5.76
N LYS A 101 -28.34 9.01 4.85
CA LYS A 101 -27.22 8.38 4.13
C LYS A 101 -26.44 9.38 3.28
N GLN A 102 -27.13 10.31 2.63
CA GLN A 102 -26.51 11.43 1.91
C GLN A 102 -25.71 12.34 2.85
N LYS A 103 -26.23 12.66 4.04
CA LYS A 103 -25.54 13.47 5.04
C LYS A 103 -24.29 12.75 5.58
N THR A 104 -24.41 11.49 6.00
CA THR A 104 -23.27 10.67 6.46
C THR A 104 -22.21 10.53 5.38
N PHE A 105 -22.59 10.37 4.11
CA PHE A 105 -21.64 10.34 3.00
C PHE A 105 -20.88 11.67 2.87
N GLN A 106 -21.58 12.82 2.88
CA GLN A 106 -20.96 14.15 2.86
C GLN A 106 -20.01 14.37 4.05
N GLU A 107 -20.43 13.98 5.26
CA GLU A 107 -19.60 14.07 6.48
C GLU A 107 -18.34 13.19 6.39
N SER A 108 -18.37 12.09 5.63
CA SER A 108 -17.21 11.23 5.37
C SER A 108 -16.27 11.73 4.25
N LEU A 109 -16.70 12.68 3.41
CA LEU A 109 -15.86 13.21 2.33
C LEU A 109 -14.56 13.88 2.80
N PRO A 110 -14.54 14.70 3.88
CA PRO A 110 -13.29 15.30 4.38
C PRO A 110 -12.38 14.32 5.13
N ASP A 111 -12.83 13.09 5.43
CA ASP A 111 -12.05 12.10 6.17
C ASP A 111 -10.91 11.51 5.33
N LEU A 112 -9.84 11.08 6.01
CA LEU A 112 -8.65 10.48 5.41
C LEU A 112 -9.02 9.21 4.61
N LEU A 113 -8.51 9.09 3.38
CA LEU A 113 -8.51 7.80 2.68
C LEU A 113 -7.37 6.95 3.24
N ASP A 114 -7.60 6.30 4.39
CA ASP A 114 -6.57 5.50 5.05
C ASP A 114 -6.19 4.28 4.18
N ILE A 115 -4.95 4.26 3.69
CA ILE A 115 -4.34 3.16 2.93
C ILE A 115 -3.04 2.65 3.58
N ALA A 116 -2.82 2.99 4.85
CA ALA A 116 -1.66 2.52 5.60
C ALA A 116 -1.61 0.99 5.67
N HIS A 117 -0.40 0.44 5.68
CA HIS A 117 -0.17 -0.94 6.10
C HIS A 117 -0.66 -1.13 7.55
N SER A 118 -1.10 -2.34 7.92
CA SER A 118 -1.47 -2.67 9.32
C SER A 118 -0.38 -2.24 10.30
N ASP A 119 0.85 -2.58 9.94
CA ASP A 119 2.07 -2.37 10.70
C ASP A 119 2.79 -1.05 10.35
N ALA A 120 2.11 -0.08 9.72
CA ALA A 120 2.76 1.16 9.29
C ALA A 120 3.48 1.88 10.46
N LEU A 121 2.87 1.94 11.65
CA LEU A 121 3.45 2.57 12.83
C LEU A 121 4.70 1.86 13.38
N THR A 122 4.87 0.56 13.15
CA THR A 122 6.07 -0.20 13.58
C THR A 122 7.16 -0.15 12.52
N LEU A 123 6.78 -0.22 11.23
CA LEU A 123 7.67 -0.10 10.07
C LEU A 123 8.30 1.30 9.93
N MET A 124 7.57 2.36 10.31
CA MET A 124 8.10 3.73 10.32
C MET A 124 9.17 3.88 11.40
N THR A 125 10.34 4.40 11.05
CA THR A 125 11.45 4.63 11.99
C THR A 125 11.42 6.04 12.61
N ILE A 126 10.96 7.03 11.84
CA ILE A 126 11.00 8.45 12.21
C ILE A 126 9.78 8.78 13.08
N PRO A 127 9.94 9.31 14.31
CA PRO A 127 8.80 9.62 15.19
C PRO A 127 7.94 10.76 14.65
N GLU A 128 8.53 11.78 14.02
CA GLU A 128 7.80 12.91 13.43
C GLU A 128 6.84 12.46 12.32
N ASP A 129 7.23 11.48 11.51
CA ASP A 129 6.36 10.90 10.47
C ASP A 129 5.17 10.14 11.12
N LYS A 130 5.37 9.48 12.27
CA LYS A 130 4.29 8.80 13.02
C LYS A 130 3.31 9.81 13.63
N GLU A 131 3.82 10.86 14.25
CA GLU A 131 3.00 11.95 14.80
C GLU A 131 2.19 12.63 13.70
N PHE A 132 2.80 12.90 12.53
CA PHE A 132 2.08 13.40 11.36
C PHE A 132 0.98 12.43 10.92
N PHE A 133 1.28 11.13 10.79
CA PHE A 133 0.28 10.14 10.39
C PHE A 133 -0.90 10.02 11.37
N LEU A 134 -0.63 10.06 12.68
CA LEU A 134 -1.68 10.06 13.71
C LEU A 134 -2.52 11.35 13.64
N ALA A 135 -1.90 12.52 13.52
CA ALA A 135 -2.61 13.79 13.37
C ALA A 135 -3.47 13.87 12.09
N GLN A 136 -3.10 13.14 11.03
CA GLN A 136 -3.92 13.00 9.82
C GLN A 136 -5.13 12.04 10.00
N ARG A 137 -5.14 11.16 11.02
CA ARG A 137 -6.31 10.32 11.37
C ARG A 137 -7.34 11.04 12.24
N GLU A 138 -6.95 12.13 12.93
CA GLU A 138 -7.87 12.97 13.70
C GLU A 138 -8.93 13.65 12.82
N LYS A 139 -10.15 13.88 13.35
CA LYS A 139 -11.15 14.69 12.65
C LYS A 139 -10.60 16.09 12.37
N GLY A 140 -10.66 16.50 11.10
CA GLY A 140 -10.07 17.74 10.60
C GLY A 140 -8.66 17.60 10.00
N ARG A 141 -8.03 16.42 10.09
CA ARG A 141 -6.71 16.07 9.52
C ARG A 141 -5.64 17.12 9.90
N ARG A 142 -5.23 17.17 11.16
CA ARG A 142 -4.28 18.18 11.67
C ARG A 142 -2.86 17.91 11.15
N GLY A 143 -2.07 18.97 10.95
CA GLY A 143 -0.71 18.88 10.42
C GLY A 143 -0.62 18.94 8.88
N SER A 144 0.61 18.99 8.38
CA SER A 144 0.93 19.12 6.95
C SER A 144 2.36 18.64 6.65
N MET A 145 2.57 18.05 5.47
CA MET A 145 3.87 17.54 5.01
C MET A 145 4.96 18.62 4.91
N ALA A 146 4.59 19.90 4.78
CA ALA A 146 5.52 21.01 4.58
C ALA A 146 6.52 21.23 5.73
N GLY A 147 6.30 20.61 6.90
CA GLY A 147 7.24 20.68 8.03
C GLY A 147 8.42 19.70 7.98
N LEU A 148 8.39 18.68 7.12
CA LEU A 148 9.29 17.52 7.21
C LEU A 148 10.62 17.68 6.43
N ASP A 149 10.65 18.50 5.38
CA ASP A 149 11.75 18.49 4.40
C ASP A 149 13.10 19.05 4.90
N LYS A 150 13.10 20.00 5.85
CA LYS A 150 14.32 20.81 6.10
C LYS A 150 15.45 20.07 6.82
N LYS A 151 15.15 19.22 7.82
CA LYS A 151 16.18 18.46 8.57
C LYS A 151 16.54 17.10 7.95
N LEU A 152 15.71 16.60 7.03
CA LEU A 152 15.76 15.20 6.61
C LEU A 152 16.52 14.97 5.29
N LYS A 153 16.67 16.01 4.44
CA LYS A 153 17.58 15.98 3.28
C LYS A 153 19.03 15.69 3.68
N GLU A 154 19.49 16.29 4.77
CA GLU A 154 20.88 16.18 5.24
C GLU A 154 21.21 14.75 5.71
N SER A 155 20.32 14.09 6.44
CA SER A 155 20.56 12.75 6.98
C SER A 155 20.38 11.62 5.95
N VAL A 156 19.45 11.77 4.99
CA VAL A 156 19.31 10.82 3.87
C VAL A 156 20.50 10.91 2.92
N CYS A 157 20.89 12.12 2.50
CA CYS A 157 22.05 12.34 1.64
C CYS A 157 23.34 11.78 2.26
N ARG A 158 23.51 11.92 3.58
CA ARG A 158 24.65 11.35 4.32
C ARG A 158 24.67 9.82 4.28
N ARG A 159 23.51 9.15 4.38
CA ARG A 159 23.40 7.68 4.33
C ARG A 159 23.67 7.12 2.92
N GLU A 160 23.15 7.78 1.88
CA GLU A 160 23.43 7.41 0.48
C GLU A 160 24.90 7.64 0.08
N SER A 161 25.52 8.70 0.61
CA SER A 161 26.96 8.98 0.46
C SER A 161 27.85 7.90 1.09
N SER A 162 27.45 7.33 2.23
CA SER A 162 28.18 6.22 2.86
C SER A 162 28.04 4.91 2.07
N LEU A 163 26.83 4.60 1.58
CA LEU A 163 26.56 3.39 0.79
C LEU A 163 27.26 3.42 -0.58
N SER A 164 27.28 4.57 -1.25
CA SER A 164 28.00 4.73 -2.53
C SER A 164 29.52 4.58 -2.38
N ARG A 165 30.12 5.15 -1.32
CA ARG A 165 31.55 4.93 -0.99
C ARG A 165 31.86 3.45 -0.72
N SER A 166 31.01 2.75 0.04
CA SER A 166 31.19 1.32 0.31
C SER A 166 31.08 0.44 -0.95
N ARG A 167 30.40 0.91 -2.00
CA ARG A 167 30.17 0.17 -3.25
C ARG A 167 31.25 0.40 -4.31
N GLN A 168 32.12 1.40 -4.12
CA GLN A 168 33.24 1.70 -5.02
C GLN A 168 34.57 1.05 -4.59
N GLN A 169 34.61 0.36 -3.44
CA GLN A 169 35.83 -0.22 -2.87
C GLN A 169 36.07 -1.71 -3.19
N THR A 170 35.32 -2.31 -4.13
CA THR A 170 35.66 -3.63 -4.67
C THR A 170 36.64 -3.47 -5.84
N PRO A 171 37.93 -3.84 -5.69
CA PRO A 171 38.89 -3.70 -6.79
C PRO A 171 38.55 -4.68 -7.93
N LYS A 172 38.64 -4.18 -9.17
CA LYS A 172 38.75 -5.01 -10.37
C LYS A 172 40.22 -5.04 -10.80
N GLY A 173 40.73 -6.24 -11.05
CA GLY A 173 41.91 -6.58 -11.87
C GLY A 173 41.66 -8.02 -12.34
N GLU A 174 41.55 -8.32 -13.65
CA GLU A 174 42.61 -8.35 -14.68
C GLU A 174 43.60 -9.51 -14.44
N GLU A 175 43.92 -10.39 -15.39
CA GLU A 175 43.18 -10.94 -16.55
C GLU A 175 43.77 -12.34 -16.90
N MET A 176 43.00 -13.13 -17.64
CA MET A 176 43.30 -14.37 -18.39
C MET A 176 44.77 -14.85 -18.58
N VAL A 177 45.02 -16.14 -18.31
CA VAL A 177 45.98 -16.98 -19.06
C VAL A 177 45.36 -18.39 -19.27
N GLU A 178 45.70 -19.03 -20.39
CA GLU A 178 45.05 -20.19 -21.00
C GLU A 178 45.95 -21.45 -21.00
N LEU A 179 45.35 -22.66 -21.14
CA LEU A 179 46.00 -23.99 -21.32
C LEU A 179 46.85 -24.51 -20.11
N GLU A 180 47.05 -25.82 -19.89
CA GLU A 180 46.66 -27.03 -20.63
C GLU A 180 46.34 -28.22 -19.68
N LEU A 181 45.86 -29.34 -20.22
CA LEU A 181 45.61 -30.61 -19.51
C LEU A 181 46.72 -31.64 -19.80
N SER A 182 47.58 -31.98 -18.82
CA SER A 182 48.08 -33.36 -18.66
C SER A 182 48.82 -33.62 -17.33
N SER A 183 48.69 -34.87 -16.84
CA SER A 183 49.64 -35.75 -16.12
C SER A 183 50.82 -35.19 -15.30
N SER A 184 51.29 -35.79 -14.19
CA SER A 184 50.84 -36.90 -13.32
C SER A 184 51.81 -36.99 -12.10
N GLU A 185 51.46 -37.75 -11.04
CA GLU A 185 52.36 -38.30 -9.98
C GLU A 185 53.12 -37.30 -9.06
N SER A 186 53.48 -37.58 -7.80
CA SER A 186 52.91 -38.41 -6.72
C SER A 186 53.46 -37.92 -5.37
N SER A 187 52.73 -38.13 -4.26
CA SER A 187 53.26 -38.60 -2.95
C SER A 187 52.30 -38.30 -1.78
N SER A 188 51.80 -39.40 -1.22
CA SER A 188 51.25 -39.67 0.13
C SER A 188 52.01 -39.00 1.31
N PRO A 189 51.51 -38.99 2.58
CA PRO A 189 50.63 -40.04 3.15
C PRO A 189 49.60 -39.72 4.28
N ALA A 190 48.77 -40.75 4.56
CA ALA A 190 48.17 -41.12 5.86
C ALA A 190 47.10 -40.18 6.51
N THR A 191 46.01 -40.63 7.16
CA THR A 191 45.51 -41.98 7.50
C THR A 191 43.96 -42.00 7.57
N LEU A 192 43.35 -43.17 7.33
CA LEU A 192 41.94 -43.53 7.54
C LEU A 192 41.60 -43.70 9.06
N PRO A 193 40.32 -43.87 9.54
CA PRO A 193 39.25 -44.58 8.83
C PRO A 193 37.78 -44.10 8.92
N THR A 194 37.08 -44.54 7.88
CA THR A 194 35.63 -44.74 7.70
C THR A 194 34.92 -45.41 8.88
N HIS A 195 33.69 -44.95 9.19
CA HIS A 195 32.60 -45.90 9.43
C HIS A 195 31.39 -45.58 8.57
N ARG A 196 30.93 -46.59 7.84
CA ARG A 196 29.76 -46.59 6.96
C ARG A 196 28.54 -46.98 7.82
N LEU A 197 27.32 -46.58 7.41
CA LEU A 197 26.19 -47.47 7.07
C LEU A 197 24.79 -46.79 7.15
N LEU A 198 24.00 -47.08 6.11
CA LEU A 198 22.53 -47.13 6.01
C LEU A 198 21.64 -45.86 6.19
N LEU A 199 21.10 -45.43 5.04
CA LEU A 199 19.68 -45.09 4.81
C LEU A 199 18.79 -46.35 5.03
N PRO A 200 17.45 -46.30 5.21
CA PRO A 200 16.45 -45.35 4.65
C PRO A 200 15.46 -44.80 5.73
N THR A 201 14.23 -44.30 5.53
CA THR A 201 13.21 -44.39 4.44
C THR A 201 12.21 -43.19 4.47
N ARG A 202 11.23 -43.17 3.54
CA ARG A 202 10.09 -42.23 3.46
C ARG A 202 9.10 -42.38 4.63
N GLY A 203 8.58 -41.25 5.12
CA GLY A 203 7.42 -41.19 6.03
C GLY A 203 6.28 -40.34 5.44
N ARG A 204 5.16 -40.98 5.12
CA ARG A 204 3.93 -40.37 4.56
C ARG A 204 3.01 -39.96 5.71
N PHE A 205 2.59 -38.69 5.80
CA PHE A 205 1.53 -38.28 6.72
C PHE A 205 0.22 -38.03 5.99
N SER A 206 -0.86 -38.64 6.51
CA SER A 206 -2.22 -38.57 5.99
C SER A 206 -3.18 -38.24 7.12
N THR A 207 -4.05 -37.26 6.87
CA THR A 207 -5.44 -37.13 7.35
C THR A 207 -5.92 -38.00 8.53
N LYS A 208 -6.23 -37.35 9.66
CA LYS A 208 -7.47 -37.54 10.47
C LYS A 208 -7.82 -36.15 11.04
N ALA A 209 -9.03 -35.59 10.94
CA ALA A 209 -10.36 -36.12 11.25
C ALA A 209 -10.56 -36.38 12.75
N ILE A 210 -11.14 -35.41 13.45
CA ILE A 210 -11.76 -35.55 14.76
C ILE A 210 -13.15 -34.94 14.64
N GLU A 211 -14.15 -35.80 14.56
CA GLU A 211 -15.50 -35.49 15.02
C GLU A 211 -15.53 -35.78 16.53
N ASP A 212 -16.20 -34.94 17.31
CA ASP A 212 -16.83 -35.42 18.54
C ASP A 212 -18.14 -34.67 18.82
N THR A 213 -19.02 -35.32 19.57
CA THR A 213 -20.47 -35.13 19.60
C THR A 213 -20.96 -34.95 21.04
N GLY A 214 -22.06 -34.22 21.25
CA GLY A 214 -22.69 -34.06 22.57
C GLY A 214 -22.87 -32.59 22.95
N HIS A 215 -24.04 -31.95 22.91
CA HIS A 215 -25.37 -32.32 23.44
C HIS A 215 -25.47 -32.16 24.97
N GLU A 216 -25.90 -31.00 25.45
CA GLU A 216 -26.78 -30.95 26.62
C GLU A 216 -27.95 -29.97 26.41
N VAL A 217 -29.13 -30.45 26.72
CA VAL A 217 -30.42 -29.75 26.75
C VAL A 217 -30.58 -29.12 28.14
N ARG A 218 -31.08 -27.88 28.25
CA ARG A 218 -31.81 -27.46 29.45
C ARG A 218 -32.80 -26.33 29.15
N SER A 219 -34.03 -26.54 29.57
CA SER A 219 -35.19 -25.68 29.35
C SER A 219 -35.51 -24.84 30.59
N ILE A 220 -36.19 -23.70 30.37
CA ILE A 220 -37.20 -23.11 31.30
C ILE A 220 -36.63 -22.47 32.59
N PRO A 221 -37.28 -21.45 33.19
CA PRO A 221 -38.59 -20.86 32.84
C PRO A 221 -38.55 -19.57 32.01
#